data_AF-A0A5M8Q7T5-F1
#
_entry.id   AF-A0A5M8Q7T5-F1
#
_cell.length_a   1.000
_cell.length_b   1.000
_cell.length_c   1.000
_cell.angle_alpha   90.00
_cell.angle_beta   90.00
_cell.angle_gamma   90.00
#
_symmetry.space_group_name_H-M   'P 1'
#
loop_
_entity.id
_entity.type
_entity.pdbx_description
1 polymer ?
#
loop_
_entity_poly.entity_id
_entity_poly.type
_entity_poly.pdbx_seq_one_letter_code
_entity_poly.pdbx_strand_id
1 'polypeptide(L)'
;MKKRTLTFRAMTLLLFSFLAVSCGDDDDDTPRPNELEYNNAKYGLNQAFTVDFGPFGFVRNSNTHYFKAFALVDTVGPTVQPKVTLELYLLSAGTASFKAGTFAYGDLSKVTSDTEAEAKFKTQNVFVESSFYIDANGDGDTEDNEEEFMITGGTIRVSGAEPNYTIDCDLQLENNKGVKAFYAGEVAAIPIDLDDDDDVKTNLRKAPSTAPFHFKKPGSLRVN
;
A
#
# COMPACT_ATOMS: atom_id res chain seq x y z
N MET A 1 70.58 27.95 -17.15
CA MET A 1 69.92 29.09 -16.50
C MET A 1 69.17 28.60 -15.27
N LYS A 2 69.33 29.30 -14.12
CA LYS A 2 68.37 29.56 -13.01
C LYS A 2 67.33 28.46 -12.65
N LYS A 3 67.10 28.03 -11.40
CA LYS A 3 67.48 28.46 -10.04
C LYS A 3 67.16 27.29 -9.07
N ARG A 4 68.00 27.11 -8.04
CA ARG A 4 67.65 26.44 -6.77
C ARG A 4 66.75 27.36 -5.94
N THR A 5 65.80 26.84 -5.15
CA THR A 5 65.81 26.99 -3.67
C THR A 5 64.75 26.14 -2.98
N LEU A 6 65.21 25.41 -1.96
CA LEU A 6 64.47 24.80 -0.86
C LEU A 6 63.99 25.92 0.09
N THR A 7 62.80 25.85 0.69
CA THR A 7 62.66 26.23 2.11
C THR A 7 61.45 25.57 2.77
N PHE A 8 61.77 24.75 3.77
CA PHE A 8 60.87 24.25 4.82
C PHE A 8 60.52 25.41 5.76
N ARG A 9 59.24 25.62 6.09
CA ARG A 9 58.83 26.38 7.27
C ARG A 9 57.80 25.58 8.04
N ALA A 10 58.17 25.29 9.28
CA ALA A 10 57.32 24.67 10.29
C ALA A 10 56.41 25.72 10.96
N MET A 11 55.28 25.21 11.48
CA MET A 11 54.64 25.61 12.74
C MET A 11 53.91 26.96 12.77
N THR A 12 52.58 26.94 12.95
CA THR A 12 51.89 27.60 14.08
C THR A 12 50.47 27.03 14.22
N LEU A 13 50.15 26.69 15.48
CA LEU A 13 48.88 26.25 16.05
C LEU A 13 47.72 27.25 15.88
N LEU A 14 46.52 26.77 16.26
CA LEU A 14 45.36 27.54 16.77
C LEU A 14 44.38 28.02 15.68
N LEU A 15 43.16 27.47 15.67
CA LEU A 15 41.92 28.22 15.94
C LEU A 15 40.65 27.33 15.79
N PHE A 16 39.87 27.28 16.88
CA PHE A 16 38.44 26.97 17.02
C PHE A 16 37.90 25.62 16.51
N SER A 17 37.55 24.67 17.38
CA SER A 17 36.37 24.73 18.26
C SER A 17 35.06 24.99 17.50
N PHE A 18 34.72 24.12 16.57
CA PHE A 18 33.31 23.81 16.27
C PHE A 18 33.04 22.38 16.71
N LEU A 19 32.97 22.20 18.03
CA LEU A 19 32.03 21.22 18.58
C LEU A 19 30.64 21.79 18.24
N ALA A 20 30.14 21.49 17.04
CA ALA A 20 28.72 21.49 16.85
C ALA A 20 28.21 20.39 17.78
N VAL A 21 27.79 20.82 18.96
CA VAL A 21 26.70 20.20 19.70
C VAL A 21 25.59 20.06 18.68
N SER A 22 25.52 18.89 18.04
CA SER A 22 24.26 18.42 17.48
C SER A 22 23.40 18.25 18.72
N CYS A 23 22.61 19.28 19.01
CA CYS A 23 21.44 19.09 19.84
C CYS A 23 20.77 17.84 19.29
N GLY A 24 20.63 16.83 20.15
CA GLY A 24 19.59 15.86 19.96
C GLY A 24 18.32 16.67 19.92
N ASP A 25 17.73 16.77 18.74
CA ASP A 25 16.33 17.15 18.67
C ASP A 25 15.63 16.01 19.39
N ASP A 26 15.09 16.37 20.56
CA ASP A 26 14.14 15.58 21.32
C ASP A 26 13.16 14.95 20.32
N ASP A 27 13.09 13.62 20.36
CA ASP A 27 12.09 12.83 19.64
C ASP A 27 10.71 13.34 20.07
N ASP A 28 10.18 14.31 19.33
CA ASP A 28 8.79 14.70 19.39
C ASP A 28 8.01 13.47 18.92
N ASP A 29 7.62 12.66 19.90
CA ASP A 29 6.80 11.42 19.85
C ASP A 29 5.38 11.68 19.31
N THR A 30 5.24 12.64 18.40
CA THR A 30 3.98 12.97 17.76
C THR A 30 3.64 11.81 16.83
N PRO A 31 2.53 11.09 17.08
CA PRO A 31 2.14 9.99 16.21
C PRO A 31 2.00 10.51 14.78
N ARG A 32 2.63 9.83 13.82
CA ARG A 32 2.48 10.16 12.40
C ARG A 32 0.99 10.14 12.06
N PRO A 33 0.43 11.22 11.46
CA PRO A 33 -1.00 11.27 11.18
C PRO A 33 -1.40 10.23 10.14
N ASN A 34 -2.62 9.72 10.26
CA ASN A 34 -3.22 8.86 9.23
C ASN A 34 -3.54 9.72 8.01
N GLU A 35 -2.77 9.57 6.94
CA GLU A 35 -2.77 10.49 5.80
C GLU A 35 -2.36 9.78 4.51
N LEU A 36 -3.00 10.15 3.40
CA LEU A 36 -2.58 9.87 2.04
C LEU A 36 -2.10 11.16 1.37
N GLU A 37 -0.97 11.10 0.68
CA GLU A 37 -0.41 12.19 -0.10
C GLU A 37 -0.38 11.82 -1.58
N TYR A 38 -0.98 12.67 -2.42
CA TYR A 38 -0.99 12.57 -3.87
C TYR A 38 -0.92 13.98 -4.49
N ASN A 39 -0.04 14.20 -5.46
CA ASN A 39 0.15 15.51 -6.11
C ASN A 39 0.32 16.70 -5.14
N ASN A 40 1.06 16.52 -4.03
CA ASN A 40 1.24 17.47 -2.93
C ASN A 40 -0.03 17.83 -2.14
N ALA A 41 -1.18 17.21 -2.45
CA ALA A 41 -2.37 17.27 -1.64
C ALA A 41 -2.35 16.15 -0.59
N LYS A 42 -2.89 16.46 0.59
CA LYS A 42 -2.95 15.57 1.74
C LYS A 42 -4.40 15.29 2.10
N TYR A 43 -4.72 14.02 2.35
CA TYR A 43 -6.05 13.51 2.65
C TYR A 43 -5.98 12.72 3.94
N GLY A 44 -6.78 13.10 4.95
CA GLY A 44 -6.79 12.39 6.24
C GLY A 44 -7.48 11.03 6.08
N LEU A 45 -6.76 9.94 6.35
CA LEU A 45 -7.33 8.58 6.27
C LEU A 45 -8.08 8.27 7.57
N ASN A 46 -9.40 8.29 7.50
CA ASN A 46 -10.28 8.22 8.67
C ASN A 46 -10.75 6.78 8.96
N GLN A 47 -10.80 5.92 7.94
CA GLN A 47 -11.24 4.53 8.08
C GLN A 47 -10.36 3.59 7.27
N ALA A 48 -10.25 2.36 7.77
CA ALA A 48 -9.64 1.27 7.04
C ALA A 48 -10.54 0.03 7.14
N PHE A 49 -10.64 -0.69 6.03
CA PHE A 49 -11.39 -1.93 5.93
C PHE A 49 -10.49 -3.07 5.48
N THR A 50 -10.87 -4.29 5.83
CA THR A 50 -10.18 -5.48 5.33
C THR A 50 -11.15 -6.57 4.91
N VAL A 51 -10.72 -7.34 3.92
CA VAL A 51 -11.38 -8.54 3.44
C VAL A 51 -10.39 -9.69 3.50
N ASP A 52 -10.74 -10.77 4.20
CA ASP A 52 -9.91 -11.96 4.32
C ASP A 52 -10.35 -13.04 3.32
N PHE A 53 -9.54 -13.27 2.29
CA PHE A 53 -9.85 -14.26 1.24
C PHE A 53 -9.30 -15.65 1.57
N GLY A 54 -8.45 -15.78 2.59
CA GLY A 54 -7.84 -17.05 2.98
C GLY A 54 -6.69 -17.51 2.07
N PRO A 55 -6.40 -18.82 2.06
CA PRO A 55 -5.34 -19.39 1.23
C PRO A 55 -5.58 -19.15 -0.28
N PHE A 56 -4.52 -18.74 -0.97
CA PHE A 56 -4.52 -18.43 -2.39
C PHE A 56 -3.27 -18.98 -3.09
N GLY A 57 -3.37 -19.25 -4.38
CA GLY A 57 -2.22 -19.51 -5.24
C GLY A 57 -2.56 -19.15 -6.68
N PHE A 58 -1.53 -18.83 -7.46
CA PHE A 58 -1.70 -18.45 -8.86
C PHE A 58 -2.12 -19.65 -9.70
N VAL A 59 -1.63 -20.85 -9.37
CA VAL A 59 -2.03 -22.08 -10.05
C VAL A 59 -3.29 -22.65 -9.41
N ARG A 60 -4.25 -23.09 -10.23
CA ARG A 60 -5.48 -23.74 -9.75
C ARG A 60 -5.15 -24.91 -8.80
N ASN A 61 -5.79 -24.91 -7.62
CA ASN A 61 -5.60 -25.89 -6.54
C ASN A 61 -4.20 -25.90 -5.90
N SER A 62 -3.38 -24.91 -6.19
CA SER A 62 -2.18 -24.59 -5.41
C SER A 62 -2.53 -23.48 -4.42
N ASN A 63 -2.08 -23.61 -3.19
CA ASN A 63 -2.13 -22.53 -2.21
C ASN A 63 -0.69 -22.28 -1.76
N THR A 64 -0.14 -21.14 -2.14
CA THR A 64 1.23 -20.73 -1.81
C THR A 64 1.25 -19.47 -0.94
N HIS A 65 0.15 -18.73 -0.92
CA HIS A 65 -0.04 -17.49 -0.19
C HIS A 65 -1.29 -17.52 0.68
N TYR A 66 -1.40 -16.49 1.51
CA TYR A 66 -2.61 -16.10 2.20
C TYR A 66 -2.97 -14.69 1.74
N PHE A 67 -4.18 -14.54 1.22
CA PHE A 67 -4.66 -13.33 0.55
C PHE A 67 -5.56 -12.51 1.48
N LYS A 68 -5.21 -11.24 1.66
CA LYS A 68 -6.02 -10.24 2.37
C LYS A 68 -6.02 -8.95 1.56
N ALA A 69 -7.18 -8.31 1.44
CA ALA A 69 -7.28 -6.96 0.90
C ALA A 69 -7.44 -5.93 2.02
N PHE A 70 -6.96 -4.72 1.77
CA PHE A 70 -7.17 -3.54 2.60
C PHE A 70 -7.73 -2.42 1.74
N ALA A 71 -8.65 -1.64 2.29
CA ALA A 71 -9.10 -0.37 1.70
C ALA A 71 -8.89 0.74 2.73
N LEU A 72 -8.13 1.77 2.37
CA LEU A 72 -7.93 2.97 3.20
C LEU A 72 -8.71 4.12 2.59
N VAL A 73 -9.55 4.79 3.39
CA VAL A 73 -10.44 5.84 2.89
C VAL A 73 -10.43 7.08 3.79
N ASP A 74 -10.72 8.24 3.19
CA ASP A 74 -10.78 9.52 3.90
C ASP A 74 -12.18 9.87 4.43
N THR A 75 -13.18 9.01 4.20
CA THR A 75 -14.54 9.24 4.71
C THR A 75 -14.69 8.86 6.19
N VAL A 76 -15.59 9.55 6.88
CA VAL A 76 -15.95 9.33 8.28
C VAL A 76 -17.27 8.58 8.45
N GLY A 77 -17.91 8.12 7.37
CA GLY A 77 -19.18 7.40 7.49
C GLY A 77 -19.73 6.83 6.17
N PRO A 78 -20.67 5.88 6.26
CA PRO A 78 -21.15 5.09 5.12
C PRO A 78 -22.00 5.87 4.11
N THR A 79 -22.40 7.09 4.44
CA THR A 79 -23.24 7.95 3.58
C THR A 79 -22.45 9.03 2.86
N VAL A 80 -21.17 9.19 3.19
CA VAL A 80 -20.28 10.17 2.56
C VAL A 80 -19.35 9.40 1.64
N GLN A 81 -19.41 9.72 0.34
CA GLN A 81 -18.52 9.12 -0.64
C GLN A 81 -17.09 9.55 -0.30
N PRO A 82 -16.13 8.60 -0.26
CA PRO A 82 -14.74 8.94 -0.03
C PRO A 82 -14.23 9.79 -1.19
N LYS A 83 -13.44 10.82 -0.87
CA LYS A 83 -12.73 11.56 -1.91
C LYS A 83 -11.50 10.79 -2.38
N VAL A 84 -10.91 9.99 -1.50
CA VAL A 84 -9.83 9.06 -1.87
C VAL A 84 -10.07 7.67 -1.30
N THR A 85 -9.78 6.67 -2.13
CA THR A 85 -9.75 5.25 -1.73
C THR A 85 -8.45 4.64 -2.21
N LEU A 86 -7.73 3.98 -1.30
CA LEU A 86 -6.55 3.19 -1.65
C LEU A 86 -6.85 1.70 -1.40
N GLU A 87 -6.98 0.94 -2.47
CA GLU A 87 -7.22 -0.50 -2.44
C GLU A 87 -5.90 -1.27 -2.59
N LEU A 88 -5.65 -2.20 -1.67
CA LEU A 88 -4.42 -2.96 -1.60
C LEU A 88 -4.71 -4.45 -1.53
N TYR A 89 -4.27 -5.24 -2.52
CA TYR A 89 -4.41 -6.69 -2.52
C TYR A 89 -3.08 -7.35 -2.17
N LEU A 90 -3.00 -7.92 -0.95
CA LEU A 90 -1.75 -8.42 -0.38
C LEU A 90 -1.74 -9.95 -0.29
N LEU A 91 -0.70 -10.54 -0.86
CA LEU A 91 -0.41 -11.97 -0.83
C LEU A 91 0.79 -12.22 0.08
N SER A 92 0.54 -12.70 1.30
CA SER A 92 1.60 -13.06 2.25
C SER A 92 2.05 -14.51 2.05
N ALA A 93 3.34 -14.80 2.17
CA ALA A 93 3.87 -16.14 1.90
C ALA A 93 3.44 -17.19 2.96
N GLY A 94 2.97 -18.34 2.48
CA GLY A 94 2.39 -19.42 3.28
C GLY A 94 0.87 -19.31 3.40
N THR A 95 0.22 -20.34 3.94
CA THR A 95 -1.23 -20.55 3.77
C THR A 95 -2.04 -20.57 5.07
N ALA A 96 -1.39 -20.49 6.23
CA ALA A 96 -2.08 -20.68 7.51
C ALA A 96 -2.88 -19.45 7.94
N SER A 97 -2.30 -18.26 7.77
CA SER A 97 -2.88 -16.98 8.17
C SER A 97 -2.17 -15.86 7.41
N PHE A 98 -2.81 -14.68 7.33
CA PHE A 98 -2.15 -13.49 6.85
C PHE A 98 -0.95 -13.14 7.73
N LYS A 99 0.19 -12.85 7.13
CA LYS A 99 1.40 -12.42 7.84
C LYS A 99 1.74 -10.99 7.44
N ALA A 100 1.78 -10.12 8.43
CA ALA A 100 2.31 -8.77 8.27
C ALA A 100 3.79 -8.82 7.84
N GLY A 101 4.26 -7.75 7.19
CA GLY A 101 5.61 -7.65 6.66
C GLY A 101 5.73 -6.62 5.55
N THR A 102 6.83 -6.69 4.80
CA THR A 102 7.05 -5.85 3.62
C THR A 102 6.58 -6.59 2.38
N PHE A 103 5.74 -5.95 1.57
CA PHE A 103 5.20 -6.46 0.32
C PHE A 103 5.77 -5.64 -0.84
N ALA A 104 6.39 -6.32 -1.79
CA ALA A 104 6.89 -5.71 -3.02
C ALA A 104 5.84 -5.83 -4.13
N TYR A 105 5.91 -4.95 -5.13
CA TYR A 105 5.02 -5.03 -6.28
C TYR A 105 5.27 -6.30 -7.10
N GLY A 106 4.25 -7.15 -7.21
CA GLY A 106 4.24 -8.33 -8.05
C GLY A 106 3.79 -7.99 -9.47
N ASP A 107 4.71 -7.64 -10.34
CA ASP A 107 4.38 -7.29 -11.73
C ASP A 107 3.93 -8.52 -12.53
N LEU A 108 2.61 -8.70 -12.63
CA LEU A 108 1.97 -9.78 -13.37
C LEU A 108 2.00 -9.57 -14.89
N SER A 109 2.24 -8.34 -15.38
CA SER A 109 2.37 -8.08 -16.83
C SER A 109 3.65 -8.69 -17.43
N LYS A 110 4.63 -9.00 -16.56
CA LYS A 110 5.92 -9.60 -16.92
C LYS A 110 5.97 -11.12 -16.76
N VAL A 111 4.84 -11.78 -16.50
CA VAL A 111 4.75 -13.24 -16.46
C VAL A 111 3.79 -13.71 -17.54
N THR A 112 4.09 -14.86 -18.13
CA THR A 112 3.36 -15.38 -19.30
C THR A 112 2.38 -16.52 -18.94
N SER A 113 2.39 -16.98 -17.69
CA SER A 113 1.48 -18.01 -17.18
C SER A 113 1.40 -18.01 -15.65
N ASP A 114 0.34 -18.60 -15.12
CA ASP A 114 0.14 -18.81 -13.68
C ASP A 114 1.28 -19.62 -13.02
N THR A 115 1.80 -20.62 -13.74
CA THR A 115 2.93 -21.44 -13.25
C THR A 115 4.19 -20.61 -13.11
N GLU A 116 4.44 -19.68 -14.05
CA GLU A 116 5.57 -18.76 -13.96
C GLU A 116 5.38 -17.77 -12.80
N ALA A 117 4.17 -17.21 -12.66
CA ALA A 117 3.80 -16.34 -11.54
C ALA A 117 4.04 -17.03 -10.19
N GLU A 118 3.55 -18.25 -10.03
CA GLU A 118 3.72 -19.03 -8.82
C GLU A 118 5.19 -19.33 -8.55
N ALA A 119 5.94 -19.81 -9.55
CA ALA A 119 7.36 -20.09 -9.40
C ALA A 119 8.15 -18.85 -8.94
N LYS A 120 7.79 -17.66 -9.46
CA LYS A 120 8.42 -16.39 -9.14
C LYS A 120 8.05 -15.88 -7.75
N PHE A 121 6.78 -15.96 -7.36
CA PHE A 121 6.26 -15.25 -6.18
C PHE A 121 5.94 -16.13 -4.97
N LYS A 122 5.90 -17.46 -5.08
CA LYS A 122 5.48 -18.39 -3.98
C LYS A 122 6.20 -18.27 -2.64
N THR A 123 7.39 -17.67 -2.60
CA THR A 123 8.16 -17.48 -1.36
C THR A 123 8.25 -16.01 -0.94
N GLN A 124 7.51 -15.13 -1.61
CA GLN A 124 7.58 -13.68 -1.44
C GLN A 124 6.24 -13.13 -0.95
N ASN A 125 6.33 -12.08 -0.13
CA ASN A 125 5.18 -11.23 0.15
C ASN A 125 5.06 -10.24 -1.01
N VAL A 126 3.94 -10.27 -1.72
CA VAL A 126 3.69 -9.40 -2.87
C VAL A 126 2.34 -8.72 -2.78
N PHE A 127 2.23 -7.54 -3.37
CA PHE A 127 0.93 -6.96 -3.69
C PHE A 127 0.77 -6.89 -5.20
N VAL A 128 -0.45 -7.06 -5.68
CA VAL A 128 -0.80 -7.16 -7.10
C VAL A 128 -2.11 -6.41 -7.34
N GLU A 129 -2.35 -5.91 -8.56
CA GLU A 129 -3.67 -5.38 -8.98
C GLU A 129 -4.30 -4.35 -8.02
N SER A 130 -3.48 -3.65 -7.24
CA SER A 130 -3.92 -2.60 -6.32
C SER A 130 -4.22 -1.31 -7.09
N SER A 131 -5.20 -0.55 -6.61
CA SER A 131 -5.68 0.67 -7.26
C SER A 131 -5.77 1.85 -6.29
N PHE A 132 -5.63 3.05 -6.83
CA PHE A 132 -5.89 4.31 -6.15
C PHE A 132 -7.01 5.07 -6.87
N TYR A 133 -8.04 5.44 -6.13
CA TYR A 133 -9.19 6.20 -6.62
C TYR A 133 -9.20 7.59 -6.01
N ILE A 134 -9.57 8.59 -6.80
CA ILE A 134 -9.70 9.98 -6.35
C ILE A 134 -10.85 10.70 -7.05
N ASP A 135 -11.83 11.16 -6.27
CA ASP A 135 -12.88 12.07 -6.72
C ASP A 135 -12.27 13.47 -6.91
N ALA A 136 -11.78 13.72 -8.12
CA ALA A 136 -11.08 14.95 -8.48
C ALA A 136 -12.06 16.06 -8.84
N ASN A 137 -13.23 15.70 -9.38
CA ASN A 137 -14.23 16.64 -9.85
C ASN A 137 -15.29 17.02 -8.77
N GLY A 138 -15.39 16.25 -7.68
CA GLY A 138 -16.27 16.48 -6.53
C GLY A 138 -17.73 16.04 -6.73
N ASP A 139 -18.02 15.19 -7.72
CA ASP A 139 -19.37 14.66 -7.97
C ASP A 139 -19.65 13.35 -7.20
N GLY A 140 -18.62 12.77 -6.59
CA GLY A 140 -18.67 11.53 -5.83
C GLY A 140 -18.71 10.27 -6.71
N ASP A 141 -18.45 10.36 -8.00
CA ASP A 141 -18.36 9.22 -8.90
C ASP A 141 -16.93 8.95 -9.33
N THR A 142 -16.28 7.99 -8.66
CA THR A 142 -14.89 7.61 -8.95
C THR A 142 -14.75 6.50 -10.01
N GLU A 143 -15.87 6.09 -10.62
CA GLU A 143 -15.87 5.04 -11.65
C GLU A 143 -15.44 5.57 -13.03
N ASP A 144 -15.21 6.88 -13.18
CA ASP A 144 -14.62 7.45 -14.37
C ASP A 144 -13.12 7.10 -14.45
N ASN A 145 -12.68 6.66 -15.63
CA ASN A 145 -11.31 6.20 -15.91
C ASN A 145 -10.21 7.29 -15.73
N GLU A 146 -10.59 8.54 -15.51
CA GLU A 146 -9.68 9.64 -15.18
C GLU A 146 -9.43 9.76 -13.66
N GLU A 147 -10.15 8.99 -12.84
CA GLU A 147 -10.16 9.03 -11.38
C GLU A 147 -9.69 7.72 -10.73
N GLU A 148 -9.51 6.66 -11.52
CA GLU A 148 -8.85 5.41 -11.13
C GLU A 148 -7.40 5.38 -11.67
N PHE A 149 -6.46 4.99 -10.82
CA PHE A 149 -5.07 4.79 -11.19
C PHE A 149 -4.56 3.43 -10.71
N MET A 150 -4.08 2.61 -11.65
CA MET A 150 -3.42 1.35 -11.32
C MET A 150 -2.07 1.59 -10.64
N ILE A 151 -1.77 0.81 -9.61
CA ILE A 151 -0.46 0.80 -8.96
C ILE A 151 0.48 -0.12 -9.75
N THR A 152 1.61 0.43 -10.21
CA THR A 152 2.60 -0.24 -11.08
C THR A 152 3.96 -0.45 -10.41
N GLY A 153 4.09 -0.09 -9.13
CA GLY A 153 5.33 -0.26 -8.38
C GLY A 153 5.23 0.24 -6.94
N GLY A 154 6.33 0.08 -6.22
CA GLY A 154 6.46 0.58 -4.84
C GLY A 154 6.55 -0.52 -3.79
N THR A 155 6.25 -0.15 -2.56
CA THR A 155 6.34 -1.02 -1.38
C THR A 155 5.23 -0.71 -0.40
N ILE A 156 4.65 -1.76 0.19
CA ILE A 156 3.71 -1.66 1.30
C ILE A 156 4.35 -2.35 2.51
N ARG A 157 4.41 -1.66 3.66
CA ARG A 157 4.83 -2.23 4.93
C ARG A 157 3.61 -2.35 5.82
N VAL A 158 3.33 -3.56 6.26
CA VAL A 158 2.27 -3.85 7.22
C VAL A 158 2.90 -4.37 8.51
N SER A 159 2.46 -3.86 9.65
CA SER A 159 2.75 -4.39 10.99
C SER A 159 1.48 -4.43 11.83
N GLY A 160 1.54 -5.07 13.00
CA GLY A 160 0.36 -5.34 13.82
C GLY A 160 -0.37 -6.61 13.40
N ALA A 161 -1.57 -6.78 13.94
CA ALA A 161 -2.45 -7.93 13.73
C ALA A 161 -3.89 -7.52 14.03
N GLU A 162 -4.85 -8.25 13.48
CA GLU A 162 -6.27 -7.90 13.60
C GLU A 162 -6.71 -7.68 15.07
N PRO A 163 -7.46 -6.61 15.35
CA PRO A 163 -7.97 -5.62 14.40
C PRO A 163 -7.02 -4.43 14.15
N ASN A 164 -5.87 -4.36 14.81
CA ASN A 164 -5.01 -3.16 14.78
C ASN A 164 -3.80 -3.35 13.84
N TYR A 165 -3.73 -2.55 12.79
CA TYR A 165 -2.63 -2.57 11.83
C TYR A 165 -1.95 -1.20 11.72
N THR A 166 -0.67 -1.23 11.38
CA THR A 166 0.03 -0.10 10.75
C THR A 166 0.30 -0.46 9.29
N ILE A 167 -0.09 0.41 8.37
CA ILE A 167 0.07 0.26 6.92
C ILE A 167 0.79 1.51 6.41
N ASP A 168 1.99 1.34 5.89
CA ASP A 168 2.84 2.40 5.34
C ASP A 168 3.18 2.10 3.89
N CYS A 169 2.77 2.99 2.99
CA CYS A 169 2.80 2.81 1.55
C CYS A 169 3.69 3.87 0.90
N ASP A 170 4.52 3.44 -0.04
CA ASP A 170 5.24 4.29 -1.00
C ASP A 170 5.07 3.67 -2.38
N LEU A 171 4.15 4.20 -3.17
CA LEU A 171 3.57 3.55 -4.34
C LEU A 171 3.79 4.38 -5.60
N GLN A 172 3.96 3.68 -6.73
CA GLN A 172 4.07 4.26 -8.05
C GLN A 172 2.80 3.95 -8.84
N LEU A 173 2.15 4.98 -9.37
CA LEU A 173 0.98 4.85 -10.24
C LEU A 173 1.37 4.76 -11.71
N GLU A 174 0.48 4.22 -12.54
CA GLU A 174 0.64 4.10 -14.00
C GLU A 174 0.82 5.45 -14.72
N ASN A 175 0.27 6.54 -14.16
CA ASN A 175 0.44 7.89 -14.67
C ASN A 175 1.79 8.53 -14.30
N ASN A 176 2.75 7.73 -13.81
CA ASN A 176 4.08 8.13 -13.34
C ASN A 176 4.09 9.06 -12.11
N LYS A 177 2.98 9.12 -11.35
CA LYS A 177 2.92 9.83 -10.06
C LYS A 177 3.11 8.90 -8.88
N GLY A 178 3.56 9.45 -7.76
CA GLY A 178 3.69 8.74 -6.50
C GLY A 178 2.47 8.93 -5.60
N VAL A 179 2.11 7.90 -4.84
CA VAL A 179 1.17 7.97 -3.73
C VAL A 179 1.88 7.48 -2.48
N LYS A 180 1.83 8.27 -1.40
CA LYS A 180 2.28 7.83 -0.08
C LYS A 180 1.08 7.75 0.83
N ALA A 181 0.99 6.71 1.64
CA ALA A 181 -0.08 6.59 2.62
C ALA A 181 0.46 6.04 3.92
N PHE A 182 -0.08 6.53 5.03
CA PHE A 182 0.16 5.97 6.34
C PHE A 182 -1.16 5.84 7.07
N TYR A 183 -1.39 4.66 7.64
CA TYR A 183 -2.52 4.39 8.49
C TYR A 183 -2.06 3.56 9.69
N ALA A 184 -2.40 3.98 10.90
CA ALA A 184 -2.24 3.20 12.11
C ALA A 184 -3.57 3.23 12.89
N GLY A 185 -4.14 2.07 13.16
CA GLY A 185 -5.41 1.97 13.88
C GLY A 185 -6.17 0.69 13.64
N GLU A 186 -7.44 0.71 14.02
CA GLU A 186 -8.38 -0.38 13.84
C GLU A 186 -8.79 -0.52 12.36
N VAL A 187 -8.70 -1.71 11.82
CA VAL A 187 -9.16 -2.06 10.47
C VAL A 187 -10.41 -2.91 10.60
N ALA A 188 -11.54 -2.38 10.15
CA ALA A 188 -12.82 -3.05 10.25
C ALA A 188 -12.94 -4.18 9.20
N ALA A 189 -13.22 -5.40 9.65
CA ALA A 189 -13.46 -6.51 8.75
C ALA A 189 -14.80 -6.34 8.02
N ILE A 190 -14.80 -6.48 6.70
CA ILE A 190 -16.00 -6.62 5.89
C ILE A 190 -16.26 -8.12 5.73
N PRO A 191 -17.38 -8.64 6.24
CA PRO A 191 -17.71 -10.04 6.03
C PRO A 191 -17.96 -10.29 4.54
N ILE A 192 -17.30 -11.30 3.98
CA ILE A 192 -17.65 -11.79 2.65
C ILE A 192 -18.73 -12.84 2.84
N ASP A 193 -19.91 -12.55 2.33
CA ASP A 193 -20.92 -13.58 2.10
C ASP A 193 -20.63 -14.23 0.75
N LEU A 194 -19.79 -15.25 0.76
CA LEU A 194 -19.55 -16.08 -0.42
C LEU A 194 -20.67 -17.10 -0.47
N ASP A 195 -21.85 -16.71 -0.96
CA ASP A 195 -22.82 -17.69 -1.43
C ASP A 195 -22.11 -18.58 -2.46
N ASP A 196 -22.31 -19.91 -2.37
CA ASP A 196 -21.54 -20.94 -3.09
C ASP A 196 -21.55 -20.81 -4.64
N ASP A 197 -22.34 -19.88 -5.19
CA ASP A 197 -22.49 -19.62 -6.63
C ASP A 197 -21.71 -18.39 -7.14
N ASP A 198 -21.07 -17.58 -6.28
CA ASP A 198 -20.39 -16.36 -6.72
C ASP A 198 -18.97 -16.63 -7.26
N ASP A 199 -18.80 -16.36 -8.56
CA ASP A 199 -17.57 -16.48 -9.36
C ASP A 199 -16.37 -15.66 -8.84
N VAL A 200 -16.47 -14.96 -7.70
CA VAL A 200 -15.43 -14.06 -7.16
C VAL A 200 -14.08 -14.77 -7.00
N LYS A 201 -14.07 -15.97 -6.41
CA LYS A 201 -12.84 -16.78 -6.28
C LYS A 201 -12.33 -17.30 -7.63
N THR A 202 -13.22 -17.51 -8.59
CA THR A 202 -12.89 -18.03 -9.93
C THR A 202 -12.37 -16.92 -10.85
N ASN A 203 -12.90 -15.71 -10.72
CA ASN A 203 -12.51 -14.51 -11.46
C ASN A 203 -11.23 -13.88 -10.89
N LEU A 204 -10.96 -13.99 -9.58
CA LEU A 204 -9.65 -13.64 -9.02
C LEU A 204 -8.54 -14.62 -9.45
N ARG A 205 -8.89 -15.88 -9.75
CA ARG A 205 -7.94 -16.89 -10.28
C ARG A 205 -7.65 -16.76 -11.77
N LYS A 206 -8.55 -16.11 -12.51
CA LYS A 206 -8.36 -15.81 -13.93
C LYS A 206 -8.04 -14.32 -14.01
N ALA A 207 -6.75 -13.95 -14.05
CA ALA A 207 -6.26 -12.57 -14.21
C ALA A 207 -7.38 -11.58 -14.65
N PRO A 208 -8.02 -10.86 -13.71
CA PRO A 208 -9.21 -10.11 -14.02
C PRO A 208 -8.77 -8.83 -14.75
N SER A 209 -8.87 -8.84 -16.07
CA SER A 209 -8.60 -7.64 -16.85
C SER A 209 -9.68 -6.56 -16.68
N THR A 210 -10.73 -6.73 -15.86
CA THR A 210 -11.91 -5.82 -15.87
C THR A 210 -12.91 -5.93 -14.69
N ALA A 211 -12.62 -6.58 -13.55
CA ALA A 211 -13.63 -6.69 -12.48
C ALA A 211 -13.36 -5.72 -11.32
N PRO A 212 -13.88 -4.47 -11.34
CA PRO A 212 -13.89 -3.64 -10.14
C PRO A 212 -14.74 -4.34 -9.07
N PHE A 213 -14.27 -4.34 -7.83
CA PHE A 213 -15.10 -4.75 -6.71
C PHE A 213 -16.18 -3.68 -6.51
N HIS A 214 -17.39 -3.93 -7.01
CA HIS A 214 -18.53 -3.10 -6.64
C HIS A 214 -18.89 -3.37 -5.18
N PHE A 215 -18.49 -2.47 -4.29
CA PHE A 215 -19.11 -2.40 -2.96
C PHE A 215 -20.61 -2.19 -3.16
N LYS A 216 -21.42 -3.23 -2.93
CA LYS A 216 -22.88 -3.04 -2.86
C LYS A 216 -23.13 -1.96 -1.81
N LYS A 217 -23.74 -0.84 -2.24
CA LYS A 217 -24.28 0.19 -1.34
C LYS A 217 -25.03 -0.55 -0.22
N PRO A 218 -24.76 -0.24 1.08
CA PRO A 218 -25.46 -0.90 2.17
C PRO A 218 -26.96 -0.66 1.97
N GLY A 219 -27.65 -1.72 1.54
CA GLY A 219 -29.10 -1.72 1.45
C GLY A 219 -29.64 -1.42 2.84
N SER A 220 -30.53 -0.44 2.91
CA SER A 220 -31.34 -0.12 4.10
C SER A 220 -31.65 -1.37 4.90
N LEU A 221 -30.90 -1.57 5.99
CA LEU A 221 -31.25 -2.51 7.05
C LEU A 221 -32.58 -2.02 7.61
N ARG A 222 -33.68 -2.62 7.15
CA ARG A 222 -34.95 -2.54 7.87
C ARG A 222 -34.76 -3.34 9.15
N VAL A 223 -34.59 -2.62 10.24
CA VAL A 223 -34.75 -3.14 11.59
C VAL A 223 -36.21 -3.59 11.70
N ASN A 224 -36.43 -4.90 11.85
CA ASN A 224 -37.66 -5.43 12.43
C ASN A 224 -37.50 -5.46 13.95
#